data_AF-A0A0V1GGY1-F1
#
_entry.id   AF-A0A0V1GGY1-F1
#
_cell.length_a   1.000
_cell.length_b   1.000
_cell.length_c   1.000
_cell.angle_alpha   90.00
_cell.angle_beta   90.00
_cell.angle_gamma   90.00
#
_symmetry.space_group_name_H-M   'P 1'
#
loop_
_entity.id
_entity.type
_entity.pdbx_description
1 polymer ?
#
loop_
_entity_poly.entity_id
_entity_poly.type
_entity_poly.pdbx_seq_one_letter_code
_entity_poly.pdbx_strand_id
1 'polypeptide(L)'
;MSYKNNPSISSKQNDPVEMIIDALSRALEFYYPLAGRLREVQNKKLVVDCTGEGFLFVEANAKITLDELGDAILPPCPFLDEFLFNVPGSDGILGSPLLLIQ
;
A
#
# COMPACT_ATOMS: atom_id res chain seq x y z
N MET A 1 -9.29 -3.89 19.93
CA MET A 1 -7.98 -4.29 20.54
C MET A 1 -6.92 -3.30 20.10
N SER A 2 -6.59 -2.30 20.92
CA SER A 2 -5.69 -1.20 20.53
C SER A 2 -4.23 -1.62 20.58
N TYR A 3 -3.48 -1.36 19.51
CA TYR A 3 -2.02 -1.52 19.49
C TYR A 3 -1.41 -0.53 20.50
N LYS A 4 -0.80 -1.04 21.57
CA LYS A 4 -0.13 -0.21 22.58
C LYS A 4 1.33 -0.04 22.17
N ASN A 5 1.68 1.16 21.72
CA ASN A 5 3.08 1.51 21.47
C ASN A 5 3.82 1.54 22.82
N ASN A 6 4.81 0.68 23.01
CA ASN A 6 5.50 0.50 24.28
C ASN A 6 6.90 1.14 24.21
N PRO A 7 7.16 2.26 24.91
CA PRO A 7 8.30 3.15 24.62
C PRO A 7 9.68 2.65 25.10
N SER A 8 9.82 1.41 25.56
CA SER A 8 11.01 0.90 26.25
C SER A 8 11.72 -0.27 25.56
N ILE A 9 11.45 -0.56 24.28
CA ILE A 9 12.09 -1.64 23.53
C ILE A 9 12.81 -1.06 22.30
N SER A 10 14.10 -1.35 22.16
CA SER A 10 15.03 -0.93 21.09
C SER A 10 14.36 -0.59 19.75
N SER A 11 14.48 0.67 19.36
CA SER A 11 13.63 1.43 18.43
C SER A 11 13.76 1.08 16.93
N LYS A 12 14.20 -0.13 16.57
CA LYS A 12 14.22 -0.59 15.17
C LYS A 12 13.46 -1.88 14.91
N GLN A 13 13.17 -2.67 15.95
CA GLN A 13 12.60 -4.02 15.78
C GLN A 13 11.08 -4.08 15.96
N ASN A 14 10.37 -2.96 16.10
CA ASN A 14 8.94 -2.96 16.44
C ASN A 14 8.10 -1.90 15.69
N ASP A 15 8.63 -1.24 14.66
CA ASP A 15 7.80 -0.36 13.84
C ASP A 15 6.94 -1.22 12.88
N PRO A 16 5.60 -1.22 12.99
CA PRO A 16 4.73 -1.98 12.11
C PRO A 16 4.93 -1.63 10.63
N VAL A 17 5.26 -0.36 10.33
CA VAL A 17 5.49 0.11 8.95
C VAL A 17 6.70 -0.59 8.35
N GLU A 18 7.84 -0.55 9.04
CA GLU A 18 9.07 -1.22 8.62
C GLU A 18 8.89 -2.74 8.51
N MET A 19 8.15 -3.36 9.44
CA MET A 19 7.84 -4.80 9.39
C MET A 19 7.03 -5.17 8.14
N ILE A 20 6.02 -4.37 7.79
CA ILE A 20 5.18 -4.60 6.63
C ILE A 20 6.01 -4.42 5.35
N ILE A 21 6.82 -3.35 5.26
CA ILE A 21 7.71 -3.10 4.11
C ILE A 21 8.70 -4.25 3.92
N ASP A 22 9.32 -4.74 5.00
CA ASP A 22 10.26 -5.87 4.97
C ASP A 22 9.57 -7.18 4.55
N ALA A 23 8.37 -7.46 5.07
CA ALA A 23 7.57 -8.62 4.66
C ALA A 23 7.18 -8.57 3.18
N LEU A 24 6.74 -7.41 2.70
CA LEU A 24 6.38 -7.19 1.30
C LEU A 24 7.61 -7.33 0.39
N SER A 25 8.76 -6.80 0.81
CA SER A 25 10.01 -6.93 0.06
C SER A 25 10.40 -8.39 -0.16
N ARG A 26 10.24 -9.25 0.86
CA ARG A 26 10.41 -10.71 0.72
C ARG A 26 9.36 -11.35 -0.18
N ALA A 27 8.09 -10.94 -0.04
CA ALA A 27 7.01 -11.50 -0.86
C ALA A 27 7.24 -11.19 -2.36
N LEU A 28 7.75 -10.01 -2.69
CA LEU A 28 8.03 -9.61 -4.06
C LEU A 28 9.07 -10.47 -4.77
N GLU A 29 9.94 -11.20 -4.06
CA GLU A 29 10.82 -12.17 -4.72
C GLU A 29 9.99 -13.24 -5.47
N PHE A 30 8.87 -13.66 -4.88
CA PHE A 30 7.95 -14.63 -5.45
C PHE A 30 6.89 -13.98 -6.36
N TYR A 31 6.50 -12.74 -6.04
CA TYR A 31 5.48 -11.98 -6.76
C TYR A 31 6.07 -10.82 -7.56
N TYR A 32 7.26 -11.02 -8.12
CA TYR A 32 8.05 -9.97 -8.77
C TYR A 32 7.33 -9.17 -9.86
N PRO A 33 6.33 -9.69 -10.61
CA PRO A 33 5.61 -8.87 -11.57
C PRO A 33 4.89 -7.69 -10.91
N LEU A 34 4.48 -7.80 -9.64
CA LEU A 34 3.79 -6.72 -8.92
C LEU A 34 4.70 -5.50 -8.65
N ALA A 35 6.02 -5.67 -8.72
CA ALA A 35 7.00 -4.59 -8.63
C ALA A 35 7.30 -3.92 -9.99
N GLY A 36 6.58 -4.29 -11.05
CA GLY A 36 6.75 -3.77 -12.40
C GLY A 36 5.83 -2.59 -12.74
N ARG A 37 5.75 -2.27 -14.03
CA ARG A 37 4.87 -1.22 -14.60
C ARG A 37 4.08 -1.76 -15.78
N LEU A 38 2.86 -1.27 -15.99
CA LEU A 38 2.11 -1.59 -17.20
C LEU A 38 2.68 -0.88 -18.41
N ARG A 39 2.79 -1.61 -19.51
CA ARG A 39 3.21 -1.10 -20.81
C ARG A 39 2.29 -1.63 -21.90
N GLU A 40 1.96 -0.77 -22.84
CA GLU A 40 1.24 -1.17 -24.05
C GLU A 40 2.20 -1.74 -25.09
N VAL A 41 1.80 -2.83 -25.73
CA VAL A 41 2.46 -3.41 -26.91
C VAL A 41 1.51 -3.39 -28.11
N GLN A 42 1.95 -3.94 -29.24
CA GLN A 42 1.16 -3.98 -30.47
C GLN A 42 -0.26 -4.51 -30.23
N ASN A 43 -1.22 -3.92 -30.96
CA ASN A 43 -2.65 -4.24 -30.88
C ASN A 43 -3.29 -3.99 -29.50
N LYS A 44 -2.87 -2.92 -28.80
CA LYS A 44 -3.44 -2.50 -27.50
C LYS A 44 -3.37 -3.56 -26.40
N LYS A 45 -2.43 -4.51 -26.53
CA LYS A 45 -2.20 -5.52 -25.50
C LYS A 45 -1.37 -4.88 -24.39
N LEU A 46 -1.74 -5.15 -23.15
CA LEU A 46 -0.97 -4.71 -21.98
C LEU A 46 -0.05 -5.85 -21.54
N VAL A 47 1.19 -5.49 -21.23
CA VAL A 47 2.18 -6.36 -20.61
C VAL A 47 2.75 -5.66 -19.37
N VAL A 48 3.37 -6.45 -18.51
CA VAL A 48 4.11 -5.92 -17.37
C VAL A 48 5.59 -5.85 -17.72
N ASP A 49 6.18 -4.68 -17.55
CA ASP A 49 7.63 -4.52 -17.54
C ASP A 49 8.13 -4.78 -16.12
N CYS A 50 8.83 -5.90 -15.92
CA CYS A 50 9.28 -6.38 -14.60
C CYS A 50 10.63 -5.76 -14.21
N THR A 51 10.66 -4.43 -14.09
CA THR A 51 11.86 -3.63 -13.82
C THR A 51 12.31 -3.63 -12.36
N GLY A 52 11.45 -4.08 -11.43
CA GLY A 52 11.73 -4.07 -9.99
C GLY A 52 11.66 -2.69 -9.36
N GLU A 53 10.98 -1.73 -10.00
CA GLU A 53 10.77 -0.37 -9.48
C GLU A 53 9.88 -0.31 -8.21
N GLY A 54 9.33 -1.45 -7.77
CA GLY A 54 8.59 -1.59 -6.52
C GLY A 54 7.12 -1.18 -6.63
N PHE A 55 6.46 -1.05 -5.48
CA PHE A 55 5.05 -0.68 -5.32
C PHE A 55 4.90 0.63 -4.53
N LEU A 56 3.68 1.16 -4.48
CA LEU A 56 3.37 2.32 -3.66
C LEU A 56 2.93 1.88 -2.26
N PHE A 57 3.54 2.47 -1.25
CA PHE A 57 3.17 2.28 0.15
C PHE A 57 2.86 3.63 0.76
N VAL A 58 1.67 3.77 1.35
CA VAL A 58 1.22 4.98 2.02
C VAL A 58 1.01 4.68 3.48
N GLU A 59 1.76 5.34 4.35
CA GLU A 59 1.50 5.32 5.78
C GLU A 59 0.40 6.33 6.11
N ALA A 60 -0.61 5.90 6.87
CA ALA A 60 -1.68 6.76 7.36
C ALA A 60 -1.85 6.61 8.88
N ASN A 61 -2.25 7.70 9.52
CA ASN A 61 -2.57 7.74 10.95
C ASN A 61 -3.92 8.44 11.13
N ALA A 62 -4.81 7.83 11.91
CA ALA A 62 -6.16 8.34 12.12
C ALA A 62 -6.49 8.46 13.61
N LYS A 63 -7.26 9.50 13.97
CA LYS A 63 -7.72 9.76 15.35
C LYS A 63 -9.10 9.15 15.58
N ILE A 64 -9.28 7.92 15.16
CA ILE A 64 -10.50 7.13 15.32
C ILE A 64 -10.11 5.70 15.71
N THR A 65 -10.94 5.06 16.52
CA THR A 65 -10.75 3.65 16.89
C THR A 65 -11.35 2.72 15.83
N LEU A 66 -10.84 1.48 15.75
CA LEU A 66 -11.45 0.46 14.87
C LEU A 66 -12.91 0.19 15.22
N ASP A 67 -13.30 0.28 16.49
CA ASP A 67 -14.68 0.06 16.93
C ASP A 67 -15.61 1.20 16.44
N GLU A 68 -15.11 2.44 16.36
CA GLU A 68 -15.84 3.58 15.78
C GLU A 68 -15.89 3.54 14.26
N LEU A 69 -14.86 2.97 13.61
CA LEU A 69 -14.84 2.74 12.17
C LEU A 69 -15.83 1.65 11.73
N GLY A 70 -16.06 0.65 12.59
CA GLY A 70 -16.90 -0.51 12.33
C GLY A 70 -16.18 -1.59 11.50
N ASP A 71 -16.91 -2.67 11.19
CA ASP A 71 -16.34 -3.86 10.56
C ASP A 71 -16.05 -3.70 9.05
N ALA A 72 -16.55 -2.62 8.43
CA ALA A 72 -16.36 -2.39 7.01
C ALA A 72 -16.40 -0.89 6.66
N ILE A 73 -15.45 -0.46 5.83
CA ILE A 73 -15.45 0.87 5.21
C ILE A 73 -16.37 0.81 3.98
N LEU A 74 -17.69 0.86 4.22
CA LEU A 74 -18.71 0.81 3.16
C LEU A 74 -19.50 2.11 3.10
N PRO A 75 -19.94 2.56 1.91
CA PRO A 75 -20.86 3.68 1.80
C PRO A 75 -22.18 3.41 2.56
N PRO A 76 -22.70 4.38 3.33
CA PRO A 76 -22.12 5.69 3.62
C PRO A 76 -21.06 5.61 4.75
N CYS A 77 -19.78 5.87 4.41
CA CYS A 77 -18.70 5.98 5.39
C CYS A 77 -18.29 7.45 5.50
N PRO A 78 -18.45 8.10 6.67
CA PRO A 78 -18.19 9.54 6.82
C PRO A 78 -16.70 9.89 6.72
N PHE A 79 -15.81 8.92 6.83
CA PHE A 79 -14.36 9.09 6.83
C PHE A 79 -13.70 8.63 5.52
N LEU A 80 -14.49 8.30 4.50
CA LEU A 80 -13.96 7.69 3.27
C LEU A 80 -12.94 8.60 2.57
N ASP A 81 -13.24 9.90 2.47
CA ASP A 81 -12.36 10.88 1.84
C ASP A 81 -11.08 11.14 2.68
N GLU A 82 -11.12 10.86 3.99
CA GLU A 82 -9.97 11.02 4.88
C GLU A 82 -9.00 9.82 4.79
N PHE A 83 -9.51 8.64 4.45
CA PHE A 83 -8.71 7.41 4.31
C PHE A 83 -8.17 7.18 2.90
N LEU A 84 -8.79 7.75 1.87
CA LEU A 84 -8.34 7.58 0.49
C LEU A 84 -7.25 8.58 0.14
N PHE A 85 -6.01 8.10 -0.01
CA PHE A 85 -4.91 8.92 -0.51
C PHE A 85 -4.65 8.65 -1.99
N ASN A 86 -4.77 9.69 -2.83
CA ASN A 86 -4.33 9.60 -4.22
C ASN A 86 -2.85 10.00 -4.33
N VAL A 87 -2.00 9.06 -4.75
CA VAL A 87 -0.57 9.31 -4.86
C VAL A 87 -0.30 10.12 -6.13
N PRO A 88 0.35 11.30 -6.07
CA PRO A 88 0.64 12.08 -7.26
C PRO A 88 1.43 11.27 -8.30
N GLY A 89 0.93 11.23 -9.52
CA GLY A 89 1.55 10.47 -10.61
C GLY A 89 1.10 9.01 -10.71
N SER A 90 0.15 8.55 -9.90
CA SER A 90 -0.48 7.21 -10.03
C SER A 90 -1.82 7.20 -10.78
N ASP A 91 -2.25 8.34 -11.34
CA ASP A 91 -3.55 8.47 -12.05
C ASP A 91 -3.58 7.76 -13.42
N GLY A 92 -2.41 7.33 -13.92
CA GLY A 92 -2.26 6.70 -15.21
C GLY A 92 -2.49 5.18 -15.19
N ILE A 93 -2.67 4.60 -16.37
CA ILE A 93 -2.61 3.14 -16.55
C ILE A 93 -1.20 2.72 -16.95
N LEU A 94 -0.61 3.39 -17.95
CA LEU A 94 0.72 3.07 -18.45
C LEU A 94 1.80 3.68 -17.55
N GLY A 95 2.90 2.95 -17.36
CA GLY A 95 4.03 3.39 -16.53
C GLY A 95 3.70 3.51 -15.04
N SER A 96 2.50 3.09 -14.62
CA SER A 96 2.03 3.21 -13.23
C SER A 96 2.32 1.94 -12.43
N PRO A 97 2.59 2.04 -11.12
CA PRO A 97 2.77 0.88 -10.24
C PRO A 97 1.54 -0.03 -10.24
N LEU A 98 1.77 -1.34 -10.15
CA LEU A 98 0.70 -2.34 -10.20
C LEU A 98 0.01 -2.57 -8.85
N LEU A 99 0.63 -2.13 -7.76
CA LEU A 99 0.15 -2.36 -6.40
C LEU A 99 0.30 -1.08 -5.59
N LEU A 100 -0.76 -0.75 -4.86
CA LEU A 100 -0.80 0.29 -3.83
C LEU A 100 -1.27 -0.37 -2.53
N ILE A 101 -0.56 -0.12 -1.44
CA ILE A 101 -0.91 -0.55 -0.09
C ILE A 101 -1.03 0.69 0.78
N GLN A 102 -2.14 0.79 1.51
CA GLN A 102 -2.47 1.82 2.50
C GLN A 102 -3.17 1.19 3.70
#